data_AF-A0A2M8D080-F1
#
_entry.id   AF-A0A2M8D080-F1
#
_cell.length_a   1.000
_cell.length_b   1.000
_cell.length_c   1.000
_cell.angle_alpha   90.00
_cell.angle_beta   90.00
_cell.angle_gamma   90.00
#
_symmetry.space_group_name_H-M   'P 1'
#
loop_
_entity.id
_entity.type
_entity.pdbx_description
1 polymer ?
#
loop_
_entity_poly.entity_id
_entity_poly.type
_entity_poly.pdbx_seq_one_letter_code
_entity_poly.pdbx_strand_id
1 'polypeptide(L)'
;MYKFALSLIIVLIMTGSALAADPVKKDDSASQQEMKDENPYIKVMNDKAKKLADSLTEKEAKTLGLIRENFGFLHSVDIARKSVKEAATLCMKENSSLKKAMKTRHQSWDTKIGDILVKQEKNLHDFISKDNFSDPAQIEDYLGSIDDMAEYAENKIQKNIVTTPEACKGLIDSMDHSEEVIVRILEGMTWPDVKNSGNGEATP
;
A
#
# COMPACT_ATOMS: atom_id res chain seq x y z
N MET A 1 -16.10 -16.02 -25.17
CA MET A 1 -15.30 -16.53 -24.02
C MET A 1 -14.19 -15.52 -23.77
N TYR A 2 -14.40 -14.57 -22.86
CA TYR A 2 -13.43 -13.52 -22.57
C TYR A 2 -12.47 -13.97 -21.47
N LYS A 3 -11.17 -14.01 -21.79
CA LYS A 3 -10.06 -14.19 -20.85
C LYS A 3 -9.60 -12.80 -20.39
N PHE A 4 -10.10 -12.31 -19.27
CA PHE A 4 -9.44 -11.24 -18.52
C PHE A 4 -8.61 -11.89 -17.42
N ALA A 5 -7.32 -12.04 -17.69
CA ALA A 5 -6.34 -12.38 -16.66
C ALA A 5 -6.20 -11.15 -15.75
N LEU A 6 -6.36 -11.36 -14.45
CA LEU A 6 -6.19 -10.35 -13.42
C LEU A 6 -4.69 -10.01 -13.31
N SER A 7 -4.21 -9.08 -14.13
CA SER A 7 -2.96 -8.36 -13.88
C SER A 7 -3.22 -7.37 -12.75
N LEU A 8 -3.16 -7.85 -11.52
CA LEU A 8 -3.14 -7.02 -10.32
C LEU A 8 -1.84 -7.28 -9.58
N ILE A 9 -0.77 -6.70 -10.12
CA ILE A 9 0.36 -6.01 -9.49
C ILE A 9 0.97 -5.23 -10.67
N ILE A 10 0.57 -3.97 -10.86
CA ILE A 10 1.44 -3.01 -11.55
C ILE A 10 2.39 -2.52 -10.46
N VAL A 11 3.43 -3.29 -10.23
CA VAL A 11 4.72 -2.71 -9.87
C VAL A 11 5.26 -2.17 -11.20
N LEU A 12 5.26 -0.85 -11.36
CA LEU A 12 5.96 -0.14 -12.43
C LEU A 12 7.47 -0.41 -12.30
N ILE A 13 7.94 -1.56 -12.77
CA ILE A 13 9.30 -1.72 -13.26
C ILE A 13 9.21 -1.49 -14.76
N MET A 14 9.58 -0.28 -15.18
CA MET A 14 9.82 0.03 -16.59
C MET A 14 11.05 -0.74 -17.07
N THR A 15 10.84 -1.99 -17.48
CA THR A 15 11.77 -2.66 -18.39
C THR A 15 11.04 -2.89 -19.71
N GLY A 16 11.42 -2.07 -20.69
CA GLY A 16 10.94 -2.18 -22.06
C GLY A 16 11.25 -3.56 -22.62
N SER A 17 10.22 -4.25 -23.05
CA SER A 17 10.30 -5.25 -24.11
C SER A 17 9.02 -5.15 -24.90
N ALA A 18 9.18 -4.65 -26.12
CA ALA A 18 8.12 -4.51 -27.10
C ALA A 18 7.55 -5.89 -27.44
N LEU A 19 6.29 -6.11 -27.09
CA LEU A 19 5.42 -7.05 -27.79
C LEU A 19 4.27 -6.22 -28.37
N ALA A 20 4.25 -6.13 -29.69
CA ALA A 20 3.15 -5.53 -30.43
C ALA A 20 1.86 -6.30 -30.13
N ALA A 21 0.94 -5.66 -29.41
CA ALA A 21 -0.44 -6.08 -29.27
C ALA A 21 -1.30 -5.16 -30.16
N ASP A 22 -2.07 -5.75 -31.06
CA ASP A 22 -3.01 -5.02 -31.90
C ASP A 22 -3.97 -4.16 -31.05
N PRO A 23 -4.36 -2.96 -31.51
CA PRO A 23 -5.23 -2.08 -30.76
C PRO A 23 -6.65 -2.69 -30.69
N VAL A 24 -6.96 -3.27 -29.53
CA VAL A 24 -8.34 -3.60 -29.14
C VAL A 24 -9.09 -2.29 -28.97
N LYS A 25 -10.06 -2.03 -29.85
CA LYS A 25 -11.06 -0.95 -29.66
C LYS A 25 -11.83 -1.21 -28.37
N LYS A 26 -11.47 -0.51 -27.30
CA LYS A 26 -12.24 -0.46 -26.06
C LYS A 26 -13.42 0.49 -26.27
N ASP A 27 -14.59 0.02 -25.87
CA ASP A 27 -15.78 0.85 -25.71
C ASP A 27 -15.64 1.56 -24.36
N ASP A 28 -15.05 2.75 -24.37
CA ASP A 28 -14.63 3.52 -23.19
C ASP A 28 -15.78 4.26 -22.48
N SER A 29 -17.04 4.06 -22.89
CA SER A 29 -18.16 4.87 -22.38
C SER A 29 -18.70 4.43 -21.02
N ALA A 30 -18.42 3.21 -20.57
CA ALA A 30 -18.94 2.69 -19.29
C ALA A 30 -17.98 2.90 -18.11
N SER A 31 -16.67 2.98 -18.34
CA SER A 31 -15.65 3.13 -17.29
C SER A 31 -15.38 4.59 -16.89
N GLN A 32 -15.84 5.57 -17.68
CA GLN A 32 -15.66 7.00 -17.38
C GLN A 32 -16.79 7.61 -16.55
N GLN A 33 -17.89 6.89 -16.33
CA GLN A 33 -19.09 7.45 -15.69
C GLN A 33 -19.12 7.27 -14.16
N GLU A 34 -18.20 6.50 -13.57
CA GLU A 34 -18.16 6.18 -12.13
C GLU A 34 -17.20 7.03 -11.27
N MET A 35 -16.45 7.99 -11.84
CA MET A 35 -15.56 8.87 -11.05
C MET A 35 -16.02 10.34 -11.01
N LYS A 36 -17.32 10.60 -10.91
CA LYS A 36 -17.84 11.97 -10.68
C LYS A 36 -18.03 12.33 -9.21
N ASP A 37 -17.94 11.36 -8.30
CA ASP A 37 -17.99 11.64 -6.87
C ASP A 37 -16.59 12.04 -6.40
N GLU A 38 -16.40 13.33 -6.16
CA GLU A 38 -15.18 13.86 -5.55
C GLU A 38 -14.97 13.20 -4.17
N ASN A 39 -13.79 12.62 -3.94
CA ASN A 39 -13.48 11.99 -2.66
C ASN A 39 -13.50 13.08 -1.55
N PRO A 40 -14.44 13.00 -0.59
CA PRO A 40 -14.66 14.08 0.39
C PRO A 40 -13.46 14.26 1.33
N TYR A 41 -12.59 13.26 1.44
CA TYR A 41 -11.39 13.29 2.29
C TYR A 41 -10.23 14.04 1.66
N ILE A 42 -10.23 14.28 0.33
CA ILE A 42 -9.16 15.05 -0.34
C ILE A 42 -9.07 16.45 0.26
N LYS A 43 -10.20 17.12 0.45
CA LYS A 43 -10.23 18.46 1.05
C LYS A 43 -9.70 18.45 2.48
N VAL A 44 -10.12 17.47 3.28
CA VAL A 44 -9.69 17.32 4.68
C VAL A 44 -8.18 17.12 4.77
N MET A 45 -7.64 16.19 3.97
CA MET A 45 -6.20 15.92 3.91
C MET A 45 -5.42 17.17 3.45
N ASN A 46 -5.90 17.87 2.41
CA ASN A 46 -5.25 19.09 1.92
C ASN A 46 -5.25 20.22 2.96
N ASP A 47 -6.36 20.39 3.69
CA ASP A 47 -6.45 21.39 4.77
C ASP A 47 -5.48 21.07 5.91
N LYS A 48 -5.32 19.78 6.27
CA LYS A 48 -4.32 19.34 7.26
C LYS A 48 -2.88 19.52 6.76
N ALA A 49 -2.60 19.15 5.51
CA ALA A 49 -1.29 19.33 4.89
C ALA A 49 -0.88 20.82 4.87
N LYS A 50 -1.81 21.72 4.57
CA LYS A 50 -1.56 23.16 4.59
C LYS A 50 -1.22 23.65 6.00
N LYS A 51 -1.99 23.23 7.02
CA LYS A 51 -1.71 23.60 8.42
C LYS A 51 -0.32 23.14 8.86
N LEU A 52 0.07 21.92 8.49
CA LEU A 52 1.41 21.40 8.76
C LEU A 52 2.50 22.20 8.03
N ALA A 53 2.27 22.57 6.77
CA ALA A 53 3.23 23.38 6.02
C ALA A 53 3.50 24.75 6.67
N ASP A 54 2.50 25.32 7.34
CA ASP A 54 2.63 26.60 8.06
C ASP A 54 3.27 26.44 9.45
N SER A 55 3.21 25.24 10.06
CA SER A 55 3.65 25.01 11.45
C SER A 55 5.02 24.35 11.58
N LEU A 56 5.43 23.56 10.60
CA LEU A 56 6.66 22.75 10.68
C LEU A 56 7.90 23.57 10.33
N THR A 57 8.99 23.33 11.05
CA THR A 57 10.33 23.76 10.63
C THR A 57 10.76 23.03 9.35
N GLU A 58 11.75 23.56 8.63
CA GLU A 58 12.28 22.90 7.42
C GLU A 58 12.75 21.45 7.71
N LYS A 59 13.38 21.23 8.87
CA LYS A 59 13.84 19.91 9.32
C LYS A 59 12.66 18.96 9.54
N GLU A 60 11.61 19.41 10.23
CA GLU A 60 10.41 18.61 10.47
C GLU A 60 9.66 18.33 9.16
N ALA A 61 9.55 19.31 8.26
CA ALA A 61 8.92 19.14 6.95
C ALA A 61 9.64 18.09 6.10
N LYS A 62 10.98 18.12 6.07
CA LYS A 62 11.79 17.08 5.41
C LYS A 62 11.57 15.70 6.05
N THR A 63 11.49 15.66 7.37
CA THR A 63 11.25 14.42 8.13
C THR A 63 9.85 13.86 7.85
N LEU A 64 8.83 14.72 7.79
CA LEU A 64 7.47 14.35 7.43
C LEU A 64 7.39 13.78 6.01
N GLY A 65 8.16 14.30 5.06
CA GLY A 65 8.27 13.73 3.71
C GLY A 65 8.65 12.25 3.73
N LEU A 66 9.71 11.90 4.46
CA LEU A 66 10.18 10.52 4.61
C LEU A 66 9.15 9.63 5.33
N ILE A 67 8.52 10.15 6.39
CA ILE A 67 7.46 9.42 7.09
C ILE A 67 6.28 9.13 6.17
N ARG A 68 5.84 10.13 5.41
CA ARG A 68 4.69 10.00 4.50
C ARG A 68 4.95 8.91 3.46
N GLU A 69 6.16 8.84 2.90
CA GLU A 69 6.54 7.79 1.95
C GLU A 69 6.46 6.41 2.61
N ASN A 70 7.11 6.23 3.77
CA ASN A 70 7.08 4.97 4.50
C ASN A 70 5.65 4.57 4.89
N PHE A 71 4.86 5.50 5.40
CA PHE A 71 3.46 5.31 5.75
C PHE A 71 2.63 4.85 4.54
N GLY A 72 2.81 5.50 3.39
CA GLY A 72 2.15 5.11 2.14
C GLY A 72 2.50 3.68 1.72
N PHE A 73 3.74 3.24 1.93
CA PHE A 73 4.13 1.84 1.70
C PHE A 73 3.46 0.88 2.68
N LEU A 74 3.45 1.19 3.98
CA LEU A 74 2.77 0.36 4.99
C LEU A 74 1.28 0.19 4.64
N HIS A 75 0.61 1.29 4.34
CA HIS A 75 -0.79 1.30 3.94
C HIS A 75 -1.04 0.47 2.66
N SER A 76 -0.19 0.63 1.65
CA SER A 76 -0.30 -0.13 0.39
C SER A 76 -0.16 -1.63 0.62
N VAL A 77 0.73 -2.05 1.53
CA VAL A 77 0.87 -3.45 1.93
C VAL A 77 -0.37 -3.94 2.66
N ASP A 78 -0.96 -3.16 3.56
CA ASP A 78 -2.20 -3.54 4.24
C ASP A 78 -3.38 -3.75 3.27
N ILE A 79 -3.57 -2.84 2.30
CA ILE A 79 -4.55 -3.01 1.22
C ILE A 79 -4.29 -4.30 0.44
N ALA A 80 -3.04 -4.56 0.06
CA ALA A 80 -2.67 -5.76 -0.67
C ALA A 80 -3.02 -7.02 0.13
N ARG A 81 -2.75 -7.03 1.44
CA ARG A 81 -3.12 -8.14 2.34
C ARG A 81 -4.62 -8.38 2.39
N LYS A 82 -5.42 -7.31 2.54
CA LYS A 82 -6.89 -7.40 2.54
C LYS A 82 -7.40 -8.00 1.22
N SER A 83 -6.85 -7.56 0.09
CA SER A 83 -7.24 -8.07 -1.24
C SER A 83 -6.84 -9.53 -1.45
N VAL A 84 -5.63 -9.94 -1.04
CA VAL A 84 -5.18 -11.34 -1.11
C VAL A 84 -6.05 -12.22 -0.21
N LYS A 85 -6.42 -11.76 0.98
CA LYS A 85 -7.33 -12.47 1.89
C LYS A 85 -8.71 -12.67 1.29
N GLU A 86 -9.28 -11.64 0.67
CA GLU A 86 -10.56 -11.72 -0.02
C GLU A 86 -10.51 -12.74 -1.17
N ALA A 87 -9.48 -12.64 -2.03
CA ALA A 87 -9.29 -13.55 -3.14
C ALA A 87 -9.06 -15.00 -2.69
N ALA A 88 -8.24 -15.22 -1.66
CA ALA A 88 -8.01 -16.55 -1.09
C ALA A 88 -9.31 -17.14 -0.51
N THR A 89 -10.12 -16.32 0.16
CA THR A 89 -11.43 -16.73 0.71
C THR A 89 -12.36 -17.22 -0.39
N LEU A 90 -12.48 -16.45 -1.48
CA LEU A 90 -13.30 -16.84 -2.63
C LEU A 90 -12.75 -18.08 -3.34
N CYS A 91 -11.44 -18.16 -3.56
CA CYS A 91 -10.80 -19.33 -4.14
C CYS A 91 -11.06 -20.62 -3.34
N MET A 92 -10.97 -20.56 -2.01
CA MET A 92 -11.26 -21.70 -1.13
C MET A 92 -12.73 -22.14 -1.18
N LYS A 93 -13.65 -21.19 -1.40
CA LYS A 93 -15.09 -21.45 -1.51
C LYS A 93 -15.42 -22.12 -2.84
N GLU A 94 -14.91 -21.60 -3.95
CA GLU A 94 -15.24 -22.07 -5.29
C GLU A 94 -14.41 -23.29 -5.73
N ASN A 95 -13.25 -23.56 -5.11
CA ASN A 95 -12.34 -24.65 -5.50
C ASN A 95 -11.98 -25.55 -4.30
N SER A 96 -12.85 -26.52 -4.00
CA SER A 96 -12.66 -27.43 -2.84
C SER A 96 -11.35 -28.22 -2.88
N SER A 97 -10.87 -28.59 -4.06
CA SER A 97 -9.58 -29.30 -4.26
C SER A 97 -8.37 -28.45 -3.86
N LEU A 98 -8.45 -27.12 -3.98
CA LEU A 98 -7.38 -26.18 -3.64
C LEU A 98 -7.48 -25.65 -2.21
N LYS A 99 -8.60 -25.90 -1.52
CA LYS A 99 -8.92 -25.30 -0.21
C LYS A 99 -7.79 -25.45 0.82
N LYS A 100 -7.20 -26.64 0.95
CA LYS A 100 -6.12 -26.89 1.91
C LYS A 100 -4.86 -26.12 1.55
N ALA A 101 -4.43 -26.20 0.29
CA ALA A 101 -3.22 -25.51 -0.20
C ALA A 101 -3.36 -23.99 -0.06
N MET A 102 -4.48 -23.43 -0.52
CA MET A 102 -4.77 -22.00 -0.41
C MET A 102 -4.80 -21.54 1.04
N LYS A 103 -5.51 -22.25 1.93
CA LYS A 103 -5.57 -21.91 3.36
C LYS A 103 -4.18 -21.87 3.99
N THR A 104 -3.41 -22.95 3.82
CA THR A 104 -2.07 -23.05 4.39
C THR A 104 -1.15 -21.95 3.87
N ARG A 105 -1.14 -21.72 2.55
CA ARG A 105 -0.27 -20.71 1.96
C ARG A 105 -0.65 -19.30 2.38
N HIS A 106 -1.93 -18.94 2.31
CA HIS A 106 -2.45 -17.64 2.73
C HIS A 106 -2.15 -17.37 4.21
N GLN A 107 -2.37 -18.34 5.10
CA GLN A 107 -2.08 -18.15 6.53
C GLN A 107 -0.58 -17.89 6.77
N SER A 108 0.31 -18.67 6.14
CA SER A 108 1.75 -18.46 6.25
C SER A 108 2.18 -17.08 5.71
N TRP A 109 1.61 -16.69 4.57
CA TRP A 109 1.87 -15.41 3.91
C TRP A 109 1.45 -14.23 4.81
N ASP A 110 0.22 -14.28 5.30
CA ASP A 110 -0.41 -13.20 6.06
C ASP A 110 0.24 -13.01 7.43
N THR A 111 0.58 -14.11 8.13
CA THR A 111 1.31 -14.02 9.41
C THR A 111 2.67 -13.37 9.23
N LYS A 112 3.47 -13.82 8.25
CA LYS A 112 4.83 -13.31 8.08
C LYS A 112 4.87 -11.83 7.73
N ILE A 113 4.01 -11.39 6.81
CA ILE A 113 3.92 -9.97 6.45
C ILE A 113 3.30 -9.16 7.59
N GLY A 114 2.25 -9.69 8.23
CA GLY A 114 1.54 -9.02 9.32
C GLY A 114 2.44 -8.71 10.52
N ASP A 115 3.29 -9.65 10.92
CA ASP A 115 4.22 -9.45 12.04
C ASP A 115 5.22 -8.31 11.76
N ILE A 116 5.72 -8.22 10.52
CA ILE A 116 6.64 -7.15 10.11
C ILE A 116 5.89 -5.82 10.00
N LEU A 117 4.67 -5.82 9.47
CA LEU A 117 3.85 -4.62 9.35
C LEU A 117 3.57 -4.00 10.73
N VAL A 118 3.11 -4.79 11.70
CA VAL A 118 2.88 -4.36 13.09
C VAL A 118 4.14 -3.77 13.70
N LYS A 119 5.31 -4.40 13.45
CA LYS A 119 6.59 -3.87 13.91
C LYS A 119 6.91 -2.51 13.28
N GLN A 120 6.69 -2.34 11.97
CA GLN A 120 6.98 -1.08 11.29
C GLN A 120 6.00 0.04 11.63
N GLU A 121 4.71 -0.27 11.83
CA GLU A 121 3.72 0.67 12.36
C GLU A 121 4.10 1.14 13.77
N LYS A 122 4.55 0.21 14.62
CA LYS A 122 5.08 0.58 15.93
C LYS A 122 6.30 1.51 15.80
N ASN A 123 7.24 1.19 14.90
CA ASN A 123 8.41 2.05 14.68
C ASN A 123 8.03 3.45 14.19
N LEU A 124 7.03 3.55 13.31
CA LEU A 124 6.48 4.83 12.85
C LEU A 124 5.92 5.64 14.01
N HIS A 125 5.06 5.03 14.84
CA HIS A 125 4.43 5.71 15.99
C HIS A 125 5.48 6.11 17.04
N ASP A 126 6.41 5.21 17.36
CA ASP A 126 7.56 5.49 18.21
C ASP A 126 8.41 6.64 17.63
N PHE A 127 8.54 6.73 16.30
CA PHE A 127 9.29 7.81 15.67
C PHE A 127 8.55 9.15 15.80
N ILE A 128 7.25 9.19 15.50
CA ILE A 128 6.46 10.42 15.60
C ILE A 128 6.45 10.96 17.05
N SER A 129 6.36 10.07 18.04
CA SER A 129 6.27 10.43 19.47
C SER A 129 7.59 10.86 20.14
N LYS A 130 8.77 10.59 19.56
CA LYS A 130 10.09 10.82 20.19
C LYS A 130 10.66 12.24 19.98
N ASP A 131 9.92 13.28 20.35
CA ASP A 131 10.34 14.70 20.23
C ASP A 131 10.82 15.10 18.81
N ASN A 132 10.48 14.32 17.78
CA ASN A 132 10.87 14.60 16.40
C ASN A 132 9.99 15.68 15.75
N PHE A 133 8.87 15.99 16.38
CA PHE A 133 7.90 17.00 15.97
C PHE A 133 7.45 17.79 17.19
N SER A 134 7.25 19.10 17.00
CA SER A 134 6.68 19.96 18.04
C SER A 134 5.24 19.57 18.42
N ASP A 135 4.51 18.97 17.49
CA ASP A 135 3.14 18.47 17.70
C ASP A 135 2.94 17.11 17.00
N PRO A 136 3.29 15.99 17.67
CA PRO A 136 3.12 14.64 17.14
C PRO A 136 1.67 14.32 16.75
N ALA A 137 0.68 14.86 17.50
CA ALA A 137 -0.72 14.58 17.26
C ALA A 137 -1.19 15.14 15.91
N GLN A 138 -0.69 16.31 15.49
CA GLN A 138 -0.99 16.84 14.15
C GLN A 138 -0.41 15.98 13.02
N ILE A 139 0.74 15.33 13.24
CA ILE A 139 1.32 14.41 12.26
C ILE A 139 0.46 13.15 12.12
N GLU A 140 0.06 12.54 13.25
CA GLU A 140 -0.82 11.37 13.26
C GLU A 140 -2.18 11.68 12.64
N ASP A 141 -2.77 12.82 12.96
CA ASP A 141 -4.05 13.27 12.39
C ASP A 141 -3.97 13.48 10.88
N TYR A 142 -2.84 14.00 10.38
CA TYR A 142 -2.61 14.11 8.94
C TYR A 142 -2.45 12.74 8.27
N LEU A 143 -1.63 11.83 8.82
CA LEU A 143 -1.47 10.49 8.27
C LEU A 143 -2.79 9.71 8.30
N GLY A 144 -3.58 9.83 9.37
CA GLY A 144 -4.92 9.24 9.43
C GLY A 144 -5.87 9.75 8.33
N SER A 145 -5.75 11.01 7.91
CA SER A 145 -6.55 11.51 6.78
C SER A 145 -6.14 10.93 5.41
N ILE A 146 -4.89 10.47 5.28
CA ILE A 146 -4.44 9.74 4.10
C ILE A 146 -5.07 8.34 4.09
N ASP A 147 -5.14 7.68 5.25
CA ASP A 147 -5.83 6.39 5.40
C ASP A 147 -7.31 6.51 5.06
N ASP A 148 -8.03 7.50 5.62
CA ASP A 148 -9.44 7.72 5.33
C ASP A 148 -9.69 7.92 3.82
N MET A 149 -8.83 8.71 3.19
CA MET A 149 -8.90 8.97 1.74
C MET A 149 -8.69 7.68 0.94
N ALA A 150 -7.70 6.88 1.31
CA ALA A 150 -7.37 5.64 0.63
C ALA A 150 -8.42 4.55 0.85
N GLU A 151 -8.97 4.42 2.06
CA GLU A 151 -10.08 3.51 2.37
C GLU A 151 -11.34 3.88 1.59
N TYR A 152 -11.66 5.18 1.49
CA TYR A 152 -12.76 5.64 0.63
C TYR A 152 -12.53 5.23 -0.83
N ALA A 153 -11.34 5.47 -1.37
CA ALA A 153 -11.01 5.13 -2.75
C ALA A 153 -11.13 3.63 -3.00
N GLU A 154 -10.59 2.81 -2.09
CA GLU A 154 -10.64 1.34 -2.18
C GLU A 154 -12.09 0.82 -2.16
N ASN A 155 -12.95 1.37 -1.30
CA ASN A 155 -14.35 0.98 -1.20
C ASN A 155 -15.19 1.37 -2.44
N LYS A 156 -14.66 2.22 -3.32
CA LYS A 156 -15.30 2.59 -4.60
C LYS A 156 -14.86 1.71 -5.76
N ILE A 157 -13.82 0.89 -5.60
CA ILE A 157 -13.33 0.01 -6.66
C ILE A 157 -14.17 -1.28 -6.68
N GLN A 158 -14.90 -1.51 -7.77
CA GLN A 158 -15.55 -2.79 -7.98
C GLN A 158 -14.50 -3.87 -8.32
N LYS A 159 -14.28 -4.80 -7.38
CA LYS A 159 -13.34 -5.91 -7.55
C LYS A 159 -14.00 -7.09 -8.24
N ASN A 160 -13.50 -7.44 -9.43
CA ASN A 160 -13.91 -8.66 -10.13
C ASN A 160 -12.87 -9.76 -9.89
N ILE A 161 -13.03 -10.52 -8.81
CA ILE A 161 -12.07 -11.58 -8.44
C ILE A 161 -12.33 -12.83 -9.28
N VAL A 162 -11.32 -13.25 -10.04
CA VAL A 162 -11.38 -14.48 -10.86
C VAL A 162 -11.07 -15.70 -9.98
N THR A 163 -12.02 -16.62 -9.91
CA THR A 163 -11.95 -17.82 -9.04
C THR A 163 -11.79 -19.13 -9.80
N THR A 164 -11.31 -19.10 -11.06
CA THR A 164 -11.02 -20.35 -11.78
C THR A 164 -9.89 -21.12 -11.09
N PRO A 165 -9.84 -22.46 -11.22
CA PRO A 165 -8.76 -23.26 -10.63
C PRO A 165 -7.35 -22.76 -10.98
N GLU A 166 -7.15 -22.35 -12.24
CA GLU A 166 -5.87 -21.84 -12.74
C GLU A 166 -5.51 -20.49 -12.10
N ALA A 167 -6.48 -19.58 -11.97
CA ALA A 167 -6.27 -18.29 -11.32
C ALA A 167 -5.96 -18.46 -9.83
N CYS A 168 -6.68 -19.36 -9.14
CA CYS A 168 -6.44 -19.65 -7.74
C CYS A 168 -5.09 -20.32 -7.50
N LYS A 169 -4.63 -21.18 -8.42
CA LYS A 169 -3.26 -21.72 -8.38
C LYS A 169 -2.22 -20.61 -8.61
N GLY A 170 -2.46 -19.74 -9.59
CA GLY A 170 -1.62 -18.57 -9.83
C GLY A 170 -1.53 -17.64 -8.62
N LEU A 171 -2.63 -17.47 -7.87
CA LEU A 171 -2.63 -16.72 -6.61
C LEU A 171 -1.71 -17.38 -5.57
N ILE A 172 -1.78 -18.70 -5.40
CA ILE A 172 -0.87 -19.45 -4.51
C ILE A 172 0.59 -19.20 -4.88
N ASP A 173 0.93 -19.35 -6.16
CA ASP A 173 2.29 -19.19 -6.66
C ASP A 173 2.77 -17.72 -6.52
N SER A 174 1.88 -16.76 -6.76
CA SER A 174 2.19 -15.32 -6.63
C SER A 174 2.47 -14.89 -5.19
N MET A 175 1.89 -15.57 -4.19
CA MET A 175 2.16 -15.29 -2.78
C MET A 175 3.63 -15.55 -2.41
N ASP A 176 4.29 -16.54 -3.02
CA ASP A 176 5.73 -16.78 -2.78
C ASP A 176 6.59 -15.60 -3.20
N HIS A 177 6.36 -15.10 -4.42
CA HIS A 177 7.13 -13.98 -4.93
C HIS A 177 6.81 -12.67 -4.19
N SER A 178 5.53 -12.40 -3.93
CA SER A 178 5.13 -11.18 -3.23
C SER A 178 5.59 -11.17 -1.78
N GLU A 179 5.62 -12.32 -1.10
CA GLU A 179 6.16 -12.43 0.26
C GLU A 179 7.62 -11.98 0.31
N GLU A 180 8.48 -12.50 -0.58
CA GLU A 180 9.90 -12.14 -0.60
C GLU A 180 10.10 -10.63 -0.83
N VAL A 181 9.38 -10.06 -1.81
CA VAL A 181 9.51 -8.65 -2.16
C VAL A 181 8.99 -7.75 -1.03
N ILE A 182 7.81 -8.04 -0.49
CA ILE A 182 7.20 -7.24 0.57
C ILE A 182 8.03 -7.32 1.84
N VAL A 183 8.47 -8.52 2.24
CA VAL A 183 9.36 -8.71 3.42
C VAL A 183 10.64 -7.89 3.25
N ARG A 184 11.30 -7.97 2.09
CA ARG A 184 12.53 -7.19 1.82
C ARG A 184 12.29 -5.69 1.95
N ILE A 185 11.20 -5.17 1.38
CA ILE A 185 10.87 -3.74 1.43
C ILE A 185 10.60 -3.32 2.88
N LEU A 186 9.75 -4.07 3.59
CA LEU A 186 9.38 -3.75 4.97
C LEU A 186 10.56 -3.87 5.94
N GLU A 187 11.42 -4.88 5.80
CA GLU A 187 12.61 -5.03 6.64
C GLU A 187 13.70 -4.01 6.29
N GLY A 188 13.77 -3.59 5.02
CA GLY A 188 14.68 -2.54 4.55
C GLY A 188 14.20 -1.12 4.86
N MET A 189 12.98 -0.95 5.38
CA MET A 189 12.45 0.36 5.74
C MET A 189 13.26 0.97 6.89
N THR A 190 13.88 2.12 6.62
CA THR A 190 14.62 2.89 7.60
C THR A 190 13.80 4.06 8.10
N TRP A 191 13.87 4.32 9.39
CA TRP A 191 13.33 5.51 10.03
C TRP A 191 14.47 6.49 10.28
N PRO A 192 14.28 7.81 10.09
CA PRO A 192 15.35 8.78 10.33
C PRO A 192 15.93 8.61 11.74
N ASP A 193 17.25 8.68 11.90
CA ASP A 193 17.85 8.61 13.23
C ASP A 193 17.63 9.92 13.99
N VAL A 194 17.09 9.83 15.21
CA VAL A 194 16.81 10.97 16.10
C VAL A 194 18.10 11.71 16.53
N LYS A 195 19.30 11.11 16.38
CA LYS A 195 20.49 11.54 17.12
C LYS A 195 21.67 12.20 16.37
N ASN A 196 21.70 12.30 15.04
CA ASN A 196 22.94 12.75 14.34
C ASN A 196 22.81 13.93 13.37
N SER A 197 21.87 14.86 13.57
CA SER A 197 21.84 16.11 12.78
C SER A 197 22.60 17.29 13.42
N GLY A 198 23.18 17.10 14.61
CA GLY A 198 23.93 18.14 15.33
C GLY A 198 25.41 17.81 15.44
N ASN A 199 26.14 17.83 14.32
CA ASN A 199 27.59 18.11 14.26
C ASN A 199 27.98 18.38 12.80
N GLY A 200 27.35 19.39 12.20
CA GLY A 200 27.95 20.11 11.08
C GLY A 200 29.01 21.06 11.62
N GLU A 201 30.13 20.52 12.10
CA GLU A 201 31.36 21.31 12.22
C GLU A 201 31.77 21.67 10.79
N ALA A 202 31.49 22.92 10.41
CA ALA A 202 32.09 23.52 9.24
C ALA A 202 33.61 23.51 9.44
N THR A 203 34.29 22.60 8.76
CA THR A 203 35.75 22.61 8.71
C THR A 203 36.16 23.84 7.86
N PRO A 204 37.07 24.70 8.37
CA PRO A 204 37.41 25.98 7.75
C PRO A 204 38.06 25.85 6.37
#